data_AF-A0A0F9FSW8-F1
#
_entry.id   AF-A0A0F9FSW8-F1
#
_cell.length_a   1.000
_cell.length_b   1.000
_cell.length_c   1.000
_cell.angle_alpha   90.00
_cell.angle_beta   90.00
_cell.angle_gamma   90.00
#
_symmetry.space_group_name_H-M   'P 1'
#
loop_
_entity.id
_entity.type
_entity.pdbx_description
1 polymer ?
#
loop_
_entity_poly.entity_id
_entity_poly.type
_entity_poly.pdbx_seq_one_letter_code
_entity_poly.pdbx_strand_id
1 'polypeptide(L)'
;VVDGYFGNSIEQLVSFFSKENKVDMKEADKIIELMNRLKDKKKDFYAGEMTYKQGLISGIILSVFIALLSPLTQWITSTIITPEYFPNVIAYSVETGYHKSIEEVEAYFNLKNYIVQSTIGALIMGILTTAIAMIFIRSKK
;
A
#
# COMPACT_ATOMS: atom_id res chain seq x y z
N VAL A 1 2.40 -23.99 12.00
CA VAL A 1 1.77 -23.42 13.23
C VAL A 1 0.66 -22.44 12.88
N VAL A 2 0.92 -21.43 12.03
CA VAL A 2 -0.09 -20.42 11.61
C VAL A 2 -1.30 -21.03 10.88
N ASP A 3 -1.08 -22.05 10.04
CA ASP A 3 -2.15 -22.72 9.27
C ASP A 3 -3.23 -23.41 10.14
N GLY A 4 -2.85 -23.94 11.31
CA GLY A 4 -3.80 -24.58 12.23
C GLY A 4 -4.60 -23.56 13.06
N TYR A 5 -3.98 -22.42 13.41
CA TYR A 5 -4.65 -21.35 14.16
C TYR A 5 -5.76 -20.70 13.35
N PHE A 6 -5.52 -20.39 12.07
CA PHE A 6 -6.54 -19.79 11.20
C PHE A 6 -7.64 -20.78 10.82
N GLY A 7 -7.31 -22.05 10.55
CA GLY A 7 -8.31 -23.08 10.24
C GLY A 7 -9.32 -23.26 11.38
N ASN A 8 -8.82 -23.49 12.60
CA ASN A 8 -9.68 -23.69 13.77
C ASN A 8 -10.50 -22.44 14.13
N SER A 9 -9.92 -21.23 13.96
CA SER A 9 -10.64 -20.00 14.28
C SER A 9 -11.80 -19.74 13.32
N ILE A 10 -11.66 -20.10 12.04
CA ILE A 10 -12.70 -19.91 11.04
C ILE A 10 -13.83 -20.94 11.23
N GLU A 11 -13.50 -22.19 11.51
CA GLU A 11 -14.51 -23.20 11.87
C GLU A 11 -15.31 -22.79 13.11
N GLN A 12 -14.63 -22.24 14.13
CA GLN A 12 -15.30 -21.69 15.31
C GLN A 12 -16.22 -20.52 14.98
N LEU A 13 -15.78 -19.58 14.14
CA LEU A 13 -16.55 -18.41 13.74
C LEU A 13 -17.81 -18.82 12.95
N VAL A 14 -17.66 -19.75 12.01
CA VAL A 14 -18.77 -20.31 11.24
C VAL A 14 -19.76 -21.07 12.13
N SER A 15 -19.26 -21.87 13.08
CA SER A 15 -20.12 -22.58 14.04
C SER A 15 -20.91 -21.63 14.96
N PHE A 16 -20.32 -20.48 15.31
CA PHE A 16 -20.97 -19.42 16.09
C PHE A 16 -22.15 -18.81 15.31
N PHE A 17 -21.95 -18.46 14.04
CA PHE A 17 -23.00 -17.87 13.20
C PHE A 17 -24.10 -18.86 12.79
N SER A 18 -23.75 -20.15 12.66
CA SER A 18 -24.72 -21.24 12.48
C SER A 18 -25.63 -21.39 13.71
N LYS A 19 -25.07 -21.36 14.93
CA LYS A 19 -25.83 -21.41 16.19
C LYS A 19 -26.80 -20.24 16.38
N GLU A 20 -26.49 -19.06 15.82
CA GLU A 20 -27.38 -17.90 15.84
C GLU A 20 -28.51 -17.96 14.79
N ASN A 21 -28.70 -19.08 14.07
CA ASN A 21 -29.71 -19.24 13.00
C ASN A 21 -29.56 -18.23 11.83
N LYS A 22 -28.37 -17.64 11.65
CA LYS A 22 -28.12 -16.63 10.60
C LYS A 22 -27.49 -17.19 9.32
N VAL A 23 -26.96 -18.42 9.33
CA VAL A 23 -26.29 -19.05 8.17
C VAL A 23 -26.53 -20.58 8.18
N ASP A 24 -26.97 -21.15 7.05
CA ASP A 24 -27.18 -22.59 6.86
C ASP A 24 -25.82 -23.33 6.72
N MET A 25 -25.68 -24.51 7.32
CA MET A 25 -24.47 -25.35 7.23
C MET A 25 -24.06 -25.67 5.79
N LYS A 26 -25.02 -25.76 4.87
CA LYS A 26 -24.72 -25.99 3.43
C LYS A 26 -24.07 -24.80 2.76
N GLU A 27 -24.30 -23.58 3.25
CA GLU A 27 -23.62 -22.37 2.77
C GLU A 27 -22.23 -22.25 3.39
N ALA A 28 -22.10 -22.57 4.68
CA ALA A 28 -20.84 -22.64 5.39
C ALA A 28 -19.83 -23.59 4.71
N ASP A 29 -20.24 -24.78 4.30
CA ASP A 29 -19.37 -25.75 3.63
C ASP A 29 -18.85 -25.23 2.28
N LYS A 30 -19.68 -24.49 1.52
CA LYS A 30 -19.27 -23.86 0.26
C LYS A 30 -18.25 -22.75 0.48
N ILE A 31 -18.38 -21.99 1.58
CA ILE A 31 -17.41 -20.95 1.95
C ILE A 31 -16.05 -21.59 2.27
N ILE A 32 -16.05 -22.69 3.04
CA ILE A 32 -14.84 -23.44 3.39
C ILE A 32 -14.21 -24.06 2.12
N GLU A 33 -15.01 -24.63 1.23
CA GLU A 33 -14.52 -25.18 -0.05
C GLU A 33 -13.93 -24.08 -0.95
N LEU A 34 -14.59 -22.93 -1.06
CA LEU A 34 -14.08 -21.79 -1.82
C LEU A 34 -12.75 -21.30 -1.24
N MET A 35 -12.63 -21.23 0.09
CA MET A 35 -11.39 -20.86 0.77
C MET A 35 -10.26 -21.85 0.48
N ASN A 36 -10.54 -23.15 0.51
CA ASN A 36 -9.55 -24.19 0.17
C ASN A 36 -9.11 -24.08 -1.30
N ARG A 37 -10.05 -23.86 -2.22
CA ARG A 37 -9.75 -23.62 -3.65
C ARG A 37 -8.89 -22.37 -3.88
N LEU A 38 -9.10 -21.30 -3.10
CA LEU A 38 -8.25 -20.11 -3.15
C LEU A 38 -6.84 -20.38 -2.61
N LYS A 39 -6.71 -21.22 -1.58
CA LYS A 39 -5.42 -21.65 -1.02
C LYS A 39 -4.63 -22.48 -2.02
N ASP A 40 -5.28 -23.37 -2.76
CA ASP A 40 -4.65 -24.17 -3.81
C ASP A 40 -4.24 -23.33 -5.03
N LYS A 41 -5.08 -22.38 -5.45
CA LYS A 41 -4.77 -21.49 -6.61
C LYS A 41 -3.57 -20.56 -6.37
N LYS A 42 -3.24 -20.28 -5.11
CA LYS A 42 -2.04 -19.49 -4.72
C LYS A 42 -0.72 -20.23 -5.01
N LYS A 43 -0.76 -21.57 -5.09
CA LYS A 43 0.43 -22.42 -5.26
C LYS A 43 0.96 -22.42 -6.71
N ASP A 44 0.09 -22.20 -7.70
CA ASP A 44 0.43 -22.34 -9.12
C ASP A 44 0.81 -21.03 -9.85
N PHE A 45 0.54 -19.85 -9.25
CA PHE A 45 0.70 -18.56 -9.97
C PHE A 45 2.08 -17.88 -9.82
N TYR A 46 2.92 -18.29 -8.87
CA TYR A 46 4.13 -17.54 -8.49
C TYR A 46 5.47 -18.12 -8.95
N ALA A 47 5.48 -19.17 -9.80
CA ALA A 47 6.68 -19.64 -10.51
C ALA A 47 7.97 -19.81 -9.68
N GLY A 48 7.84 -20.09 -8.38
CA GLY A 48 8.79 -20.80 -7.50
C GLY A 48 10.17 -20.19 -7.19
N GLU A 49 10.81 -19.44 -8.09
CA GLU A 49 12.21 -19.03 -7.94
C GLU A 49 12.48 -17.63 -8.49
N MET A 50 12.47 -16.61 -7.61
CA MET A 50 12.93 -15.26 -7.95
C MET A 50 14.23 -14.94 -7.21
N THR A 51 15.28 -14.64 -7.97
CA THR A 51 16.54 -14.19 -7.37
C THR A 51 16.40 -12.76 -6.83
N TYR A 52 17.19 -12.41 -5.81
CA TYR A 52 17.18 -11.07 -5.23
C TYR A 52 17.37 -9.96 -6.29
N LYS A 53 18.30 -10.17 -7.24
CA LYS A 53 18.57 -9.20 -8.32
C LYS A 53 17.37 -9.01 -9.25
N GLN A 54 16.70 -10.08 -9.65
CA GLN A 54 15.54 -10.01 -10.55
C GLN A 54 14.36 -9.26 -9.91
N GLY A 55 14.08 -9.54 -8.63
CA GLY A 55 13.02 -8.84 -7.92
C GLY A 55 13.36 -7.38 -7.62
N LEU A 56 14.63 -7.08 -7.32
CA LEU A 56 15.07 -5.70 -7.12
C LEU A 56 14.92 -4.87 -8.42
N ILE A 57 15.35 -5.40 -9.58
CA ILE A 57 15.18 -4.71 -10.87
C ILE A 57 13.70 -4.48 -11.17
N SER A 58 12.85 -5.49 -10.95
CA SER A 58 11.42 -5.39 -11.20
C SER A 58 10.77 -4.31 -10.32
N GLY A 59 11.12 -4.26 -9.03
CA GLY A 59 10.59 -3.21 -8.15
C GLY A 59 11.17 -1.83 -8.42
N ILE A 60 12.40 -1.71 -8.92
CA ILE A 60 12.94 -0.42 -9.41
C ILE A 60 12.12 0.07 -10.60
N ILE A 61 11.86 -0.79 -11.61
CA ILE A 61 11.05 -0.43 -12.78
C ILE A 61 9.65 0.03 -12.34
N LEU A 62 9.03 -0.70 -11.42
CA LEU A 62 7.74 -0.31 -10.86
C LEU A 62 7.81 1.04 -10.12
N SER A 63 8.86 1.27 -9.34
CA SER A 63 9.06 2.52 -8.59
C SER A 63 9.22 3.72 -9.53
N VAL A 64 9.94 3.54 -10.65
CA VAL A 64 10.06 4.57 -11.70
C VAL A 64 8.70 4.85 -12.32
N PHE A 65 7.91 3.81 -12.62
CA PHE A 65 6.57 3.99 -13.17
C PHE A 65 5.65 4.77 -12.22
N ILE A 66 5.66 4.45 -10.92
CA ILE A 66 4.91 5.18 -9.89
C ILE A 66 5.39 6.63 -9.78
N ALA A 67 6.71 6.85 -9.78
CA ALA A 67 7.28 8.18 -9.73
C ALA A 67 6.84 9.04 -10.93
N LEU A 68 6.75 8.46 -12.14
CA LEU A 68 6.25 9.18 -13.33
C LEU A 68 4.77 9.56 -13.23
N LEU A 69 3.96 8.76 -12.54
CA LEU A 69 2.55 9.09 -12.28
C LEU A 69 2.37 10.11 -11.15
N SER A 70 3.36 10.23 -10.26
CA SER A 70 3.28 11.09 -9.07
C SER A 70 2.96 12.56 -9.38
N PRO A 71 3.62 13.24 -10.36
CA PRO A 71 3.27 14.62 -10.72
C PRO A 71 1.80 14.81 -11.09
N LEU A 72 1.24 13.87 -11.86
CA LEU A 72 -0.17 13.93 -12.28
C LEU A 72 -1.09 13.77 -11.07
N THR A 73 -0.82 12.79 -10.21
CA THR A 73 -1.64 12.58 -9.00
C THR A 73 -1.55 13.78 -8.04
N GLN A 74 -0.38 14.38 -7.91
CA GLN A 74 -0.17 15.55 -7.07
C GLN A 74 -0.88 16.77 -7.64
N TRP A 75 -0.84 16.95 -8.96
CA TRP A 75 -1.58 18.01 -9.65
C TRP A 75 -3.09 17.86 -9.43
N ILE A 76 -3.67 16.66 -9.67
CA ILE A 76 -5.10 16.40 -9.44
C ILE A 76 -5.46 16.68 -7.97
N THR A 77 -4.68 16.17 -7.02
CA THR A 77 -4.96 16.35 -5.59
C THR A 77 -4.96 17.81 -5.21
N SER A 78 -3.92 18.55 -5.57
CA SER A 78 -3.75 19.94 -5.16
C SER A 78 -4.61 20.94 -5.93
N THR A 79 -5.17 20.59 -7.08
CA THR A 79 -5.97 21.53 -7.90
C THR A 79 -7.45 21.17 -7.95
N ILE A 80 -7.81 19.89 -7.91
CA ILE A 80 -9.19 19.42 -8.07
C ILE A 80 -9.77 18.97 -6.72
N ILE A 81 -9.02 18.18 -5.95
CA ILE A 81 -9.53 17.59 -4.70
C ILE A 81 -9.46 18.59 -3.55
N THR A 82 -8.30 19.26 -3.39
CA THR A 82 -8.03 20.18 -2.29
C THR A 82 -7.37 21.48 -2.78
N PRO A 83 -8.09 22.32 -3.55
CA PRO A 83 -7.54 23.58 -4.10
C PRO A 83 -7.06 24.55 -3.00
N GLU A 84 -7.73 24.56 -1.86
CA GLU A 84 -7.43 25.46 -0.74
C GLU A 84 -6.36 24.92 0.22
N TYR A 85 -5.73 23.78 -0.07
CA TYR A 85 -4.74 23.19 0.85
C TYR A 85 -3.55 24.13 1.10
N PHE A 86 -2.91 24.63 0.04
CA PHE A 86 -1.74 25.50 0.14
C PHE A 86 -2.03 26.84 0.84
N PRO A 87 -3.05 27.63 0.45
CA PRO A 87 -3.32 28.89 1.14
C PRO A 87 -3.65 28.69 2.62
N ASN A 88 -4.40 27.63 2.97
CA ASN A 88 -4.75 27.35 4.36
C ASN A 88 -3.54 26.96 5.20
N VAL A 89 -2.67 26.07 4.68
CA VAL A 89 -1.49 25.65 5.44
C VAL A 89 -0.47 26.79 5.57
N ILE A 90 -0.32 27.64 4.54
CA ILE A 90 0.53 28.83 4.59
C ILE A 90 0.03 29.79 5.68
N ALA A 91 -1.26 30.14 5.66
CA ALA A 91 -1.85 31.05 6.64
C ALA A 91 -1.67 30.52 8.08
N TYR A 92 -1.94 29.22 8.29
CA TYR A 92 -1.77 28.56 9.59
C TYR A 92 -0.29 28.52 10.04
N SER A 93 0.63 28.22 9.14
CA SER A 93 2.07 28.20 9.40
C SER A 93 2.62 29.57 9.82
N VAL A 94 2.07 30.65 9.27
CA VAL A 94 2.42 32.03 9.63
C VAL A 94 1.81 32.40 10.99
N GLU A 95 0.54 32.07 11.23
CA GLU A 95 -0.14 32.34 12.51
C GLU A 95 0.53 31.65 13.70
N THR A 96 0.97 30.40 13.50
CA THR A 96 1.61 29.59 14.56
C THR A 96 3.09 29.92 14.80
N GLY A 97 3.70 30.77 13.97
CA GLY A 97 5.11 31.17 14.10
C GLY A 97 6.12 30.06 13.89
N TYR A 98 5.72 28.93 13.27
CA TYR A 98 6.56 27.75 13.09
C TYR A 98 7.67 27.97 12.04
N HIS A 99 7.52 28.99 11.20
CA HIS A 99 8.48 29.38 10.17
C HIS A 99 8.92 30.84 10.33
N LYS A 100 10.17 31.13 9.98
CA LYS A 100 10.82 32.42 10.28
C LYS A 100 10.46 33.53 9.29
N SER A 101 9.97 33.18 8.10
CA SER A 101 9.59 34.12 7.04
C SER A 101 8.44 33.58 6.20
N ILE A 102 7.57 34.48 5.71
CA ILE A 102 6.47 34.15 4.80
C ILE A 102 7.01 33.57 3.49
N GLU A 103 8.11 34.12 2.97
CA GLU A 103 8.74 33.64 1.75
C GLU A 103 9.21 32.19 1.88
N GLU A 104 9.73 31.78 3.06
CA GLU A 104 10.13 30.40 3.32
C GLU A 104 8.93 29.45 3.31
N VAL A 105 7.81 29.87 3.92
CA VAL A 105 6.56 29.09 3.96
C VAL A 105 6.01 28.89 2.55
N GLU A 106 5.95 29.95 1.75
CA GLU A 106 5.45 29.88 0.37
C GLU A 106 6.37 29.06 -0.55
N ALA A 107 7.69 29.15 -0.35
CA ALA A 107 8.66 28.33 -1.07
C ALA A 107 8.57 26.83 -0.71
N TYR A 108 8.15 26.51 0.51
CA TYR A 108 7.94 25.15 0.96
C TYR A 108 6.57 24.60 0.53
N PHE A 109 5.49 25.31 0.86
CA PHE A 109 4.10 24.90 0.61
C PHE A 109 3.60 25.39 -0.75
N ASN A 110 4.11 24.79 -1.81
CA ASN A 110 3.58 25.01 -3.15
C ASN A 110 3.56 23.72 -3.97
N LEU A 111 2.75 23.74 -5.03
CA LEU A 111 2.54 22.61 -5.91
C LEU A 111 3.84 22.09 -6.54
N LYS A 112 4.70 22.98 -7.01
CA LYS A 112 5.96 22.59 -7.66
C LYS A 112 6.85 21.82 -6.69
N ASN A 113 7.03 22.34 -5.48
CA ASN A 113 7.85 21.70 -4.47
C ASN A 113 7.25 20.35 -4.05
N TYR A 114 5.92 20.28 -3.86
CA TYR A 114 5.23 19.04 -3.55
C TYR A 114 5.34 17.99 -4.66
N ILE A 115 5.23 18.38 -5.93
CA ILE A 115 5.46 17.47 -7.08
C ILE A 115 6.87 16.90 -7.04
N VAL A 116 7.88 17.74 -6.82
CA VAL A 116 9.28 17.30 -6.77
C VAL A 116 9.50 16.35 -5.61
N GLN A 117 9.03 16.72 -4.41
CA GLN A 117 9.15 15.90 -3.22
C GLN A 117 8.39 14.58 -3.34
N SER A 118 7.17 14.59 -3.86
CA SER A 118 6.35 13.38 -4.03
C SER A 118 6.99 12.43 -5.04
N THR A 119 7.53 12.96 -6.14
CA THR A 119 8.19 12.16 -7.19
C THR A 119 9.46 11.50 -6.69
N ILE A 120 10.34 12.28 -6.05
CA ILE A 120 11.60 11.77 -5.48
C ILE A 120 11.29 10.81 -4.33
N GLY A 121 10.37 11.18 -3.44
CA GLY A 121 9.93 10.37 -2.31
C GLY A 121 9.36 9.03 -2.76
N ALA A 122 8.49 9.03 -3.77
CA ALA A 122 7.92 7.80 -4.34
C ALA A 122 8.99 6.87 -4.91
N LEU A 123 9.98 7.42 -5.62
CA LEU A 123 11.08 6.63 -6.17
C LEU A 123 11.95 6.03 -5.06
N ILE A 124 12.40 6.84 -4.10
CA ILE A 124 13.26 6.38 -3.00
C ILE A 124 12.53 5.34 -2.15
N MET A 125 11.30 5.66 -1.72
CA MET A 125 10.51 4.74 -0.90
C MET A 125 10.16 3.46 -1.63
N GLY A 126 9.87 3.52 -2.93
CA GLY A 126 9.61 2.33 -3.75
C GLY A 126 10.83 1.41 -3.83
N ILE A 127 12.01 1.97 -4.05
CA ILE A 127 13.28 1.20 -4.09
C ILE A 127 13.59 0.60 -2.71
N LEU A 128 13.48 1.38 -1.63
CA LEU A 128 13.75 0.91 -0.27
C LEU A 128 12.78 -0.21 0.13
N THR A 129 11.47 -0.01 -0.12
CA THR A 129 10.44 -1.02 0.18
C THR A 129 10.69 -2.30 -0.60
N THR A 130 11.04 -2.18 -1.88
CA THR A 130 11.40 -3.33 -2.72
C THR A 130 12.62 -4.06 -2.15
N ALA A 131 13.68 -3.33 -1.80
CA ALA A 131 14.91 -3.94 -1.27
C ALA A 131 14.63 -4.73 0.02
N ILE A 132 13.82 -4.18 0.93
CA ILE A 132 13.40 -4.85 2.16
C ILE A 132 12.53 -6.06 1.85
N ALA A 133 11.50 -5.90 1.00
CA ALA A 133 10.60 -6.99 0.62
C ALA A 133 11.35 -8.17 0.00
N MET A 134 12.38 -7.90 -0.81
CA MET A 134 13.19 -8.92 -1.46
C MET A 134 14.04 -9.76 -0.49
N ILE A 135 14.31 -9.29 0.73
CA ILE A 135 14.96 -10.11 1.76
C ILE A 135 14.07 -11.29 2.16
N PHE A 136 12.75 -11.07 2.21
CA PHE A 136 11.75 -12.07 2.61
C PHE A 136 11.23 -12.89 1.43
N ILE A 137 11.11 -12.29 0.25
CA ILE A 137 10.50 -12.91 -0.94
C ILE A 137 11.51 -13.74 -1.75
N ARG A 138 12.83 -13.45 -1.67
CA ARG A 138 13.84 -14.21 -2.42
C ARG A 138 13.79 -15.70 -2.08
N SER A 139 13.86 -16.56 -3.09
CA SER A 139 14.03 -17.99 -2.87
C SER A 139 15.42 -18.25 -2.31
N LYS A 140 15.50 -18.96 -1.17
CA LYS A 140 16.77 -19.46 -0.63
C LYS A 140 17.20 -20.63 -1.50
N LYS A 141 18.19 -20.41 -2.38
CA LYS A 141 19.10 -21.50 -2.77
C LYS A 141 20.25 -21.52 -1.79
#